data_AF-A0A7Y5ZIZ0-F1
#
_entry.id   AF-A0A7Y5ZIZ0-F1
#
_cell.length_a   1.000
_cell.length_b   1.000
_cell.length_c   1.000
_cell.angle_alpha   90.00
_cell.angle_beta   90.00
_cell.angle_gamma   90.00
#
_symmetry.space_group_name_H-M   'P 1'
#
loop_
_entity.id
_entity.type
_entity.pdbx_description
1 polymer ?
#
loop_
_entity_poly.entity_id
_entity_poly.type
_entity_poly.pdbx_seq_one_letter_code
_entity_poly.pdbx_strand_id
1 'polypeptide(L)'
;MATQLTPEEAIERARRLQDERLNAVRGVAEARQALVDVREETDRELSALQARIAERIANAEREDVRAYSAAVSAGWTAEELRKIGFSEPDKKARVRRRSTRKPATRTTPDAAPASGQDTSSEG
;
A
#
# COMPACT_ATOMS: atom_id res chain seq x y z
N MET A 1 1.87 56.36 -36.33
CA MET A 1 2.65 56.98 -35.22
C MET A 1 2.52 56.05 -34.02
N ALA A 2 3.63 55.69 -33.38
CA ALA A 2 3.57 54.87 -32.17
C ALA A 2 2.96 55.73 -31.05
N THR A 3 1.79 55.36 -30.55
CA THR A 3 1.18 56.01 -29.39
C THR A 3 2.09 55.73 -28.19
N GLN A 4 2.82 56.74 -27.73
CA GLN A 4 3.66 56.60 -26.55
C GLN A 4 2.75 56.41 -25.34
N LEU A 5 2.89 55.26 -24.67
CA LEU A 5 2.16 54.95 -23.45
C LEU A 5 2.55 55.95 -22.36
N THR A 6 1.56 56.46 -21.64
CA THR A 6 1.86 57.23 -20.42
C THR A 6 2.47 56.29 -19.35
N PRO A 7 3.28 56.81 -18.42
CA PRO A 7 3.85 56.00 -17.34
C PRO A 7 2.81 55.20 -16.55
N GLU A 8 1.64 55.80 -16.27
CA GLU A 8 0.55 55.13 -15.55
C GLU A 8 -0.05 53.97 -16.35
N GLU A 9 -0.30 54.15 -17.65
CA GLU A 9 -0.79 53.08 -18.51
C GLU A 9 0.21 51.92 -18.66
N ALA A 10 1.51 52.22 -18.59
CA ALA A 10 2.57 51.21 -18.58
C ALA A 10 2.55 50.39 -17.29
N ILE A 11 2.40 51.06 -16.14
CA ILE A 11 2.29 50.41 -14.82
C ILE A 11 1.03 49.55 -14.75
N GLU A 12 -0.12 50.05 -15.19
CA GLU A 12 -1.35 49.26 -15.22
C GLU A 12 -1.25 48.01 -16.10
N ARG A 13 -0.66 48.13 -17.30
CA ARG A 13 -0.41 46.97 -18.15
C ARG A 13 0.53 45.97 -17.48
N ALA A 14 1.60 46.44 -16.85
CA ALA A 14 2.53 45.57 -16.13
C ALA A 14 1.85 44.85 -14.96
N ARG A 15 0.99 45.54 -14.20
CA ARG A 15 0.18 44.94 -13.12
C ARG A 15 -0.76 43.86 -13.66
N ARG A 16 -1.54 44.15 -14.70
CA ARG A 16 -2.44 43.16 -15.32
C ARG A 16 -1.69 41.91 -15.79
N LEU A 17 -0.56 42.08 -16.46
CA LEU A 17 0.29 40.96 -16.88
C LEU A 17 0.85 40.17 -15.69
N GLN A 18 1.21 40.85 -14.61
CA GLN A 18 1.67 40.19 -13.39
C GLN A 18 0.55 39.40 -12.72
N ASP A 19 -0.67 39.96 -12.65
CA ASP A 19 -1.84 39.29 -12.10
C ASP A 19 -2.21 38.05 -12.91
N GLU A 20 -2.17 38.13 -14.25
CA GLU A 20 -2.36 36.98 -15.14
C GLU A 20 -1.34 35.86 -14.85
N ARG A 21 -0.07 36.21 -14.68
CA ARG A 21 0.98 35.25 -14.33
C ARG A 21 0.75 34.62 -12.95
N LEU A 22 0.35 35.40 -11.96
CA LEU A 22 0.03 34.90 -10.62
C LEU A 22 -1.17 33.96 -10.65
N ASN A 23 -2.20 34.29 -11.42
CA ASN A 23 -3.37 33.43 -11.61
C ASN A 23 -3.01 32.11 -12.29
N ALA A 24 -2.11 32.14 -13.29
CA ALA A 24 -1.62 30.92 -13.93
C ALA A 24 -0.87 30.02 -12.93
N VAL A 25 0.01 30.60 -12.08
CA VAL A 25 0.71 29.84 -11.03
C VAL A 25 -0.26 29.27 -10.00
N ARG A 26 -1.29 30.04 -9.61
CA ARG A 26 -2.36 29.57 -8.72
C ARG A 26 -3.06 28.34 -9.31
N GLY A 27 -3.48 28.41 -10.58
CA GLY A 27 -4.13 27.28 -11.24
C GLY A 27 -3.25 26.02 -11.30
N VAL A 28 -1.94 26.18 -11.51
CA VAL A 28 -1.00 25.06 -11.45
C VAL A 28 -0.90 24.47 -10.04
N ALA A 29 -0.87 25.32 -9.01
CA ALA A 29 -0.81 24.86 -7.62
C ALA A 29 -2.09 24.09 -7.23
N GLU A 30 -3.25 24.63 -7.56
CA GLU A 30 -4.56 23.99 -7.33
C GLU A 30 -4.66 22.64 -8.05
N ALA A 31 -4.27 22.57 -9.32
CA ALA A 31 -4.27 21.33 -10.08
C ALA A 31 -3.33 20.27 -9.48
N ARG A 32 -2.15 20.68 -9.00
CA ARG A 32 -1.21 19.76 -8.33
C ARG A 32 -1.75 19.25 -7.01
N GLN A 33 -2.38 20.12 -6.21
CA GLN A 33 -3.01 19.71 -4.96
C GLN A 33 -4.15 18.72 -5.22
N ALA A 34 -5.05 19.03 -6.16
CA ALA A 34 -6.14 18.14 -6.52
C ALA A 34 -5.65 16.77 -7.00
N LEU A 35 -4.52 16.71 -7.73
CA LEU A 35 -3.91 15.45 -8.13
C LEU A 35 -3.37 14.64 -6.95
N VAL A 36 -2.80 15.29 -5.93
CA VAL A 36 -2.36 14.61 -4.71
C VAL A 36 -3.57 14.06 -3.96
N ASP A 37 -4.60 14.88 -3.77
CA ASP A 37 -5.82 14.49 -3.07
C ASP A 37 -6.49 13.28 -3.73
N VAL A 38 -6.62 13.28 -5.06
CA VAL A 38 -7.20 12.16 -5.83
C VAL A 38 -6.36 10.89 -5.71
N ARG A 39 -5.02 11.00 -5.71
CA ARG A 39 -4.13 9.85 -5.53
C ARG A 39 -4.31 9.23 -4.15
N GLU A 40 -4.29 10.05 -3.11
CA GLU A 40 -4.49 9.57 -1.73
C GLU A 40 -5.86 8.94 -1.53
N GLU A 41 -6.92 9.52 -2.09
CA GLU A 41 -8.28 8.97 -2.07
C GLU A 41 -8.29 7.59 -2.74
N THR A 42 -7.74 7.50 -3.96
CA THR A 42 -7.71 6.27 -4.75
C THR A 42 -6.90 5.17 -4.05
N ASP A 43 -5.76 5.51 -3.44
CA ASP A 43 -4.92 4.56 -2.70
C ASP A 43 -5.65 4.03 -1.46
N ARG A 44 -6.40 4.88 -0.76
CA ARG A 44 -7.26 4.48 0.37
C ARG A 44 -8.37 3.54 -0.09
N GLU A 45 -9.07 3.87 -1.18
CA GLU A 45 -10.13 3.04 -1.76
C GLU A 45 -9.62 1.67 -2.22
N LEU A 46 -8.49 1.66 -2.94
CA LEU A 46 -7.86 0.44 -3.42
C LEU A 46 -7.46 -0.47 -2.25
N SER A 47 -6.86 0.11 -1.21
CA SER A 47 -6.48 -0.64 0.01
C SER A 47 -7.70 -1.25 0.70
N ALA A 48 -8.79 -0.50 0.83
CA ALA A 48 -10.04 -0.97 1.41
C ALA A 48 -10.67 -2.10 0.57
N LEU A 49 -10.65 -1.96 -0.76
CA LEU A 49 -11.17 -2.98 -1.67
C LEU A 49 -10.36 -4.26 -1.59
N GLN A 50 -9.02 -4.17 -1.58
CA GLN A 50 -8.13 -5.31 -1.42
C GLN A 50 -8.38 -6.04 -0.09
N ALA A 51 -8.53 -5.31 1.02
CA ALA A 51 -8.85 -5.90 2.32
C ALA A 51 -10.19 -6.64 2.29
N ARG A 52 -11.22 -6.06 1.66
CA ARG A 52 -12.53 -6.70 1.50
C ARG A 52 -12.45 -7.97 0.66
N ILE A 53 -11.72 -7.95 -0.45
CA ILE A 53 -11.51 -9.14 -1.31
C ILE A 53 -10.77 -10.22 -0.51
N ALA A 54 -9.70 -9.86 0.19
CA ALA A 54 -8.94 -10.78 1.01
C ALA A 54 -9.82 -11.44 2.09
N GLU A 55 -10.68 -10.68 2.78
CA GLU A 55 -11.59 -11.23 3.79
C GLU A 55 -12.63 -12.18 3.16
N ARG A 56 -13.20 -11.83 1.99
CA ARG A 56 -14.15 -12.70 1.28
C ARG A 56 -13.51 -14.04 0.90
N ILE A 57 -12.28 -14.00 0.37
CA ILE A 57 -11.52 -15.21 0.03
C ILE A 57 -11.22 -15.98 1.31
N ALA A 58 -10.69 -15.32 2.35
CA ALA A 58 -10.36 -15.97 3.61
C ALA A 58 -11.57 -16.65 4.26
N ASN A 59 -12.76 -16.04 4.16
CA ASN A 59 -13.99 -16.63 4.64
C ASN A 59 -14.39 -17.88 3.84
N ALA A 60 -14.39 -17.80 2.51
CA ALA A 60 -14.68 -18.94 1.65
C ALA A 60 -13.72 -20.12 1.91
N GLU A 61 -12.43 -19.84 2.09
CA GLU A 61 -11.45 -20.87 2.46
C GLU A 61 -11.72 -21.48 3.84
N ARG A 62 -12.17 -20.68 4.82
CA ARG A 62 -12.53 -21.19 6.17
C ARG A 62 -13.74 -22.12 6.08
N GLU A 63 -14.72 -21.76 5.26
CA GLU A 63 -15.92 -22.58 5.03
C GLU A 63 -15.57 -23.90 4.34
N ASP A 64 -14.73 -23.88 3.30
CA ASP A 64 -14.23 -25.10 2.65
C ASP A 64 -13.51 -26.03 3.64
N VAL A 65 -12.57 -25.48 4.41
CA VAL A 65 -11.88 -26.20 5.49
C VAL A 65 -12.84 -26.80 6.52
N ARG A 66 -13.86 -26.04 6.93
CA ARG A 66 -14.89 -26.48 7.86
C ARG A 66 -15.71 -27.63 7.26
N ALA A 67 -16.18 -27.50 6.03
CA ALA A 67 -16.98 -28.50 5.35
C ALA A 67 -16.21 -29.81 5.17
N TYR A 68 -14.96 -29.75 4.71
CA TYR A 68 -14.08 -30.92 4.61
C TYR A 68 -13.86 -31.56 5.99
N SER A 69 -13.60 -30.76 7.03
CA SER A 69 -13.43 -31.31 8.38
C SER A 69 -14.70 -32.00 8.91
N ALA A 70 -15.88 -31.47 8.61
CA ALA A 70 -17.15 -32.07 8.98
C ALA A 70 -17.37 -33.41 8.27
N ALA A 71 -17.00 -33.51 6.98
CA ALA A 71 -17.04 -34.78 6.25
C ALA A 71 -16.12 -35.82 6.91
N VAL A 72 -14.88 -35.43 7.27
CA VAL A 72 -13.95 -36.31 7.98
C VAL A 72 -14.51 -36.74 9.34
N SER A 73 -15.09 -35.81 10.11
CA SER A 73 -15.74 -36.14 11.39
C SER A 73 -16.96 -37.05 11.23
N ALA A 74 -17.62 -37.03 10.08
CA ALA A 74 -18.72 -37.95 9.75
C ALA A 74 -18.23 -39.35 9.33
N GLY A 75 -16.92 -39.60 9.32
CA GLY A 75 -16.32 -40.90 9.05
C GLY A 75 -15.71 -41.04 7.65
N TRP A 76 -15.75 -40.01 6.81
CA TRP A 76 -15.09 -40.05 5.51
C TRP A 76 -13.58 -40.00 5.66
N THR A 77 -12.88 -40.89 4.98
CA THR A 77 -11.41 -40.80 4.88
C THR A 77 -10.99 -39.83 3.78
N ALA A 78 -9.77 -39.31 3.89
CA ALA A 78 -9.20 -38.41 2.86
C ALA A 78 -9.04 -39.11 1.49
N GLU A 79 -8.86 -40.43 1.47
CA GLU A 79 -8.75 -41.19 0.23
C GLU A 79 -10.11 -41.38 -0.45
N GLU A 80 -11.17 -41.62 0.32
CA GLU A 80 -12.54 -41.72 -0.20
C GLU A 80 -13.02 -40.37 -0.76
N LEU A 81 -12.78 -39.27 -0.04
CA LEU A 81 -13.07 -37.92 -0.52
C LEU A 81 -12.33 -37.64 -1.84
N ARG A 82 -11.04 -38.00 -1.91
CA ARG A 82 -10.27 -37.86 -3.14
C ARG A 82 -10.82 -38.71 -4.29
N LYS A 83 -11.26 -39.95 -4.00
CA LYS A 83 -11.82 -40.86 -5.01
C LYS A 83 -13.11 -40.33 -5.63
N ILE A 84 -13.90 -39.57 -4.86
CA ILE A 84 -15.12 -38.91 -5.36
C ILE A 84 -14.88 -37.47 -5.85
N GLY A 85 -13.61 -37.02 -5.91
CA GLY A 85 -13.23 -35.74 -6.50
C GLY A 85 -13.05 -34.58 -5.52
N PHE A 86 -13.21 -34.77 -4.21
CA PHE A 86 -12.93 -33.75 -3.20
C PHE A 86 -11.51 -33.89 -2.66
N SER A 87 -10.60 -33.05 -3.15
CA SER A 87 -9.24 -32.94 -2.61
C SER A 87 -9.20 -32.22 -1.27
N GLU A 88 -8.09 -32.35 -0.55
CA GLU A 88 -7.87 -31.60 0.68
C GLU A 88 -7.86 -30.08 0.38
N PRO A 89 -8.55 -29.25 1.20
CA PRO A 89 -8.57 -27.79 1.03
C PRO A 89 -7.16 -27.21 0.97
N ASP A 90 -6.93 -26.30 0.03
CA ASP A 90 -5.61 -25.70 -0.23
C ASP A 90 -5.00 -25.05 1.02
N LYS A 91 -5.84 -24.41 1.84
CA LYS A 91 -5.43 -23.82 3.12
C LYS A 91 -4.92 -24.86 4.11
N LYS A 92 -5.59 -26.01 4.21
CA LYS A 92 -5.15 -27.14 5.06
C LYS A 92 -3.84 -27.73 4.52
N ALA A 93 -3.74 -27.98 3.22
CA ALA A 93 -2.53 -28.48 2.58
C ALA A 93 -1.32 -27.55 2.78
N ARG A 94 -1.53 -26.23 2.65
CA ARG A 94 -0.49 -25.20 2.84
C ARG A 94 0.00 -25.15 4.28
N VAL A 95 -0.90 -25.18 5.27
CA VAL A 95 -0.55 -25.20 6.69
C VAL A 95 0.26 -26.46 7.04
N ARG A 96 -0.18 -27.63 6.56
CA ARG A 96 0.55 -28.90 6.74
C ARG A 96 1.98 -28.81 6.21
N ARG A 97 2.16 -28.31 4.98
CA ARG A 97 3.48 -28.14 4.36
C ARG A 97 4.37 -27.14 5.10
N ARG A 98 3.79 -26.10 5.71
CA ARG A 98 4.55 -25.14 6.54
C ARG A 98 4.98 -25.77 7.87
N SER A 99 4.10 -26.55 8.51
CA SER A 99 4.40 -27.25 9.76
C SER A 99 5.53 -28.28 9.60
N THR A 100 5.60 -28.97 8.46
CA THR A 100 6.67 -29.94 8.17
C THR A 100 8.02 -29.31 7.84
N ARG A 101 8.08 -27.99 7.59
CA ARG A 101 9.34 -27.26 7.41
C ARG A 101 9.77 -26.66 8.75
N LYS A 102 10.58 -27.40 9.52
CA LYS A 102 11.20 -26.92 10.76
C LYS A 102 12.00 -25.64 10.48
N PRO A 103 11.74 -24.50 11.18
CA PRO A 103 12.56 -23.31 11.00
C PRO A 103 13.96 -23.58 11.56
N ALA A 104 14.97 -23.48 10.71
CA ALA A 104 16.35 -23.40 11.16
C ALA A 104 16.53 -22.06 11.88
N THR A 105 16.61 -22.11 13.20
CA THR A 105 16.96 -20.98 14.06
C THR A 105 18.25 -20.35 13.55
N ARG A 106 18.17 -19.14 12.98
CA ARG A 106 19.35 -18.30 12.73
C ARG A 106 19.72 -17.62 14.04
N THR A 107 20.68 -18.19 14.76
CA THR A 107 21.37 -17.52 15.86
C THR A 107 22.31 -16.48 15.25
N THR A 108 22.02 -15.19 15.42
CA THR A 108 22.95 -14.09 15.13
C THR A 108 23.86 -13.90 16.34
N PRO A 109 25.21 -13.96 16.21
CA PRO A 109 26.10 -13.62 17.30
C PRO A 109 26.17 -12.11 17.50
N ASP A 110 26.13 -11.76 18.79
CA ASP A 110 26.29 -10.47 19.43
C ASP A 110 27.50 -9.68 18.91
N ALA A 111 27.29 -8.43 18.51
CA ALA A 111 28.34 -7.49 18.14
C ALA A 111 28.39 -6.37 19.18
N ALA A 112 29.47 -6.38 19.97
CA ALA A 112 29.79 -5.44 21.04
C ALA A 112 29.88 -3.97 20.57
N PRO A 113 29.62 -2.97 21.45
CA PRO A 113 29.75 -1.56 21.10
C PRO A 113 31.23 -1.12 21.18
N ALA A 114 31.78 -0.63 20.07
CA ALA A 114 33.05 0.08 20.06
C ALA A 114 32.80 1.57 20.37
N SER A 115 33.26 1.98 21.54
CA SER A 115 33.36 3.37 21.98
C SER A 115 34.32 4.17 21.07
N GLY A 116 33.91 5.37 20.65
CA GLY A 116 34.74 6.31 19.92
C GLY A 116 34.03 7.65 19.72
N GLN A 117 34.07 8.53 20.73
CA GLN A 117 33.76 9.95 20.59
C GLN A 117 34.87 10.78 21.26
N ASP A 118 35.89 11.05 20.46
CA ASP A 118 36.71 12.26 20.41
C ASP A 118 36.05 13.14 19.31
N THR A 119 35.87 14.45 19.32
CA THR A 119 36.33 15.61 20.12
C THR A 119 35.31 16.74 19.90
N SER A 120 35.04 17.59 20.90
CA SER A 120 34.50 18.96 20.71
C SER A 120 34.64 19.76 22.00
N SER A 121 35.62 20.66 22.06
CA SER A 121 35.56 21.89 22.86
C SER A 121 36.77 22.77 22.52
N GLU A 122 36.62 23.67 21.57
CA GLU A 122 37.51 24.83 21.41
C GLU A 122 36.67 26.08 21.66
N GLY A 123 37.19 26.95 22.52
CA GLY A 123 36.60 28.23 22.91
C GLY A 123 37.22 29.41 22.19
#